data_AF-A0A2I0QJJ7-F1
#
_entry.id   AF-A0A2I0QJJ7-F1
#
_cell.length_a   1.000
_cell.length_b   1.000
_cell.length_c   1.000
_cell.angle_alpha   90.00
_cell.angle_beta   90.00
_cell.angle_gamma   90.00
#
_symmetry.space_group_name_H-M   'P 1'
#
loop_
_entity.id
_entity.type
_entity.pdbx_description
1 polymer ?
#
loop_
_entity_poly.entity_id
_entity_poly.type
_entity_poly.pdbx_seq_one_letter_code
_entity_poly.pdbx_strand_id
1 'polypeptide(L)'
;MVFKCEKCNLAWYYPVKKCIYCKGVVKELKEEKYRVRGITEVFVPSKDHSQVPYYDLLLEDENDNLHIKKSFKKYEIGDVILTDNKKKEEHIKEKIGVIGTGV
;
A
#
# COMPACT_ATOMS: atom_id res chain seq x y z
N MET A 1 5.60 3.34 -3.86
CA MET A 1 6.58 4.39 -4.22
C MET A 1 7.77 3.70 -4.83
N VAL A 2 8.08 4.02 -6.08
CA VAL A 2 9.22 3.44 -6.81
C VAL A 2 10.20 4.56 -7.18
N PHE A 3 11.48 4.24 -7.21
CA PHE A 3 12.56 5.14 -7.56
C PHE A 3 13.35 4.55 -8.73
N LYS A 4 13.45 5.26 -9.85
CA LYS A 4 14.09 4.76 -11.08
C LYS A 4 15.41 5.48 -11.34
N CYS A 5 16.44 4.71 -11.65
CA CYS A 5 17.74 5.25 -12.02
C CYS A 5 17.73 5.71 -13.48
N GLU A 6 18.12 6.96 -13.73
CA GLU A 6 18.13 7.54 -15.08
C GLU A 6 19.20 6.94 -16.00
N LYS A 7 20.26 6.34 -15.43
CA LYS A 7 21.41 5.83 -16.18
C LYS A 7 21.27 4.36 -16.58
N CYS A 8 20.69 3.53 -15.71
CA CYS A 8 20.61 2.08 -15.92
C CYS A 8 19.18 1.53 -15.88
N ASN A 9 18.18 2.41 -15.73
CA ASN A 9 16.75 2.08 -15.71
C ASN A 9 16.28 1.09 -14.63
N LEU A 10 17.17 0.67 -13.71
CA LEU A 10 16.80 -0.13 -12.55
C LEU A 10 15.87 0.64 -11.61
N ALA A 11 14.87 -0.07 -11.10
CA ALA A 11 13.87 0.41 -10.15
C ALA A 11 14.21 -0.02 -8.71
N TRP A 12 13.82 0.81 -7.75
CA TRP A 12 14.04 0.62 -6.32
C TRP A 12 12.76 0.92 -5.56
N TYR A 13 12.38 0.08 -4.61
CA TYR A 13 11.19 0.29 -3.76
C TYR A 13 11.48 1.09 -2.48
N TYR A 14 12.73 1.53 -2.32
CA TYR A 14 13.18 2.34 -1.19
C TYR A 14 13.80 3.65 -1.67
N PRO A 15 13.69 4.74 -0.89
CA PRO A 15 14.19 6.06 -1.26
C PRO A 15 15.73 6.12 -1.23
N VAL A 16 16.35 5.61 -2.29
CA VAL A 16 17.80 5.65 -2.48
C VAL A 16 18.20 6.91 -3.27
N LYS A 17 19.19 7.67 -2.77
CA LYS A 17 19.64 8.91 -3.44
C LYS A 17 20.47 8.66 -4.70
N LYS A 18 21.18 7.52 -4.76
CA LYS A 18 22.01 7.10 -5.90
C LYS A 18 21.83 5.61 -6.14
N CYS A 19 21.89 5.21 -7.40
CA CYS A 19 21.81 3.81 -7.78
C CYS A 19 23.00 3.05 -7.19
N ILE A 20 22.74 1.93 -6.53
CA ILE A 20 23.79 1.15 -5.86
C ILE A 20 24.80 0.61 -6.88
N TYR A 21 24.34 0.25 -8.09
CA TYR A 21 25.14 -0.31 -9.17
C TYR A 21 25.93 0.75 -9.95
N CYS A 22 25.26 1.70 -10.59
CA CYS A 22 25.91 2.62 -11.52
C CYS A 22 26.24 4.01 -10.92
N LYS A 23 25.89 4.22 -9.64
CA LYS A 23 26.02 5.50 -8.91
C LYS A 23 25.29 6.69 -9.54
N GLY A 24 24.46 6.46 -10.55
CA GLY A 24 23.63 7.47 -11.20
C GLY A 24 22.55 8.02 -10.27
N VAL A 25 22.00 9.17 -10.65
CA VAL A 25 20.86 9.79 -9.97
C VAL A 25 19.64 8.88 -10.08
N VAL A 26 18.85 8.84 -9.01
CA VAL A 26 17.60 8.10 -8.95
C VAL A 26 16.48 9.11 -8.69
N LYS A 27 15.41 9.02 -9.48
CA LYS A 27 14.24 9.88 -9.34
C LYS A 27 13.05 9.06 -8.86
N GLU A 28 12.24 9.67 -8.00
CA GLU A 28 10.95 9.12 -7.60
C GLU A 28 10.01 9.09 -8.80
N LEU A 29 9.35 7.95 -8.99
CA LEU A 29 8.21 7.80 -9.88
C LEU A 29 6.94 8.00 -9.06
N LYS A 30 6.03 8.82 -9.58
CA LYS A 30 4.71 9.05 -8.99
C LYS A 30 3.68 8.39 -9.89
N GLU A 31 3.00 7.40 -9.36
CA GLU A 31 1.99 6.65 -10.10
C GLU A 31 0.58 7.01 -9.62
N GLU A 32 -0.32 7.22 -10.57
CA GLU A 32 -1.69 7.67 -10.30
C GLU A 32 -2.71 6.54 -10.39
N LYS A 33 -2.32 5.42 -10.99
CA LYS A 33 -3.20 4.31 -11.29
C LYS A 33 -2.55 2.97 -10.98
N TYR A 34 -3.32 2.13 -10.30
CA TYR A 34 -2.92 0.79 -9.92
C TYR A 34 -3.98 -0.23 -10.35
N ARG A 35 -3.55 -1.39 -10.81
CA ARG A 35 -4.41 -2.54 -11.09
C ARG A 35 -4.20 -3.62 -10.06
N VAL A 36 -5.29 -4.17 -9.51
CA VAL A 36 -5.21 -5.30 -8.58
C VAL A 36 -4.84 -6.56 -9.35
N ARG A 37 -3.69 -7.15 -9.03
CA ARG A 37 -3.18 -8.40 -9.63
C ARG A 37 -3.34 -9.61 -8.73
N GLY A 38 -3.38 -9.40 -7.42
CA GLY A 38 -3.55 -10.47 -6.44
C GLY A 38 -4.14 -9.95 -5.15
N ILE A 39 -4.80 -10.84 -4.42
CA ILE A 39 -5.47 -10.54 -3.16
C ILE A 39 -5.24 -11.71 -2.22
N THR A 40 -4.79 -11.41 -1.00
CA THR A 40 -4.73 -12.39 0.09
C THR A 40 -5.56 -11.87 1.25
N GLU A 41 -6.54 -12.64 1.70
CA GLU A 41 -7.31 -12.32 2.91
C GLU A 41 -6.60 -12.89 4.14
N VAL A 42 -6.40 -12.04 5.15
CA VAL A 42 -5.65 -12.36 6.35
C VAL A 42 -6.59 -12.34 7.55
N PHE A 43 -6.65 -13.48 8.26
CA PHE A 43 -7.50 -13.69 9.43
C PHE A 43 -6.73 -13.78 10.74
N VAL A 44 -5.41 -13.99 10.69
CA VAL A 44 -4.57 -14.17 11.88
C VAL A 44 -4.00 -12.82 12.31
N PRO A 45 -4.34 -12.32 13.52
CA PRO A 45 -3.78 -11.06 14.01
C PRO A 45 -2.31 -11.24 14.38
N SER A 46 -1.53 -10.16 14.28
CA SER A 46 -0.17 -10.07 14.80
C SER A 46 -0.01 -8.90 15.76
N LYS A 47 1.12 -8.84 16.48
CA LYS A 47 1.36 -7.85 17.53
C LYS A 47 1.12 -6.41 17.08
N ASP A 48 1.54 -6.07 15.87
CA ASP A 48 1.39 -4.72 15.29
C ASP A 48 0.22 -4.60 14.28
N HIS A 49 -0.47 -5.71 14.02
CA HIS A 49 -1.63 -5.78 13.12
C HIS A 49 -2.73 -6.65 13.74
N SER A 50 -3.39 -6.12 14.78
CA SER A 50 -4.43 -6.84 15.53
C SER A 50 -5.80 -6.83 14.86
N GLN A 51 -6.09 -5.85 14.00
CA GLN A 51 -7.37 -5.74 13.30
C GLN A 51 -7.40 -6.70 12.10
N VAL A 52 -8.35 -7.64 12.15
CA VAL A 52 -8.63 -8.68 11.15
C VAL A 52 -10.16 -8.84 10.98
N PRO A 53 -10.66 -9.31 9.82
CA PRO A 53 -9.90 -9.64 8.62
C PRO A 53 -9.42 -8.38 7.88
N TYR A 54 -8.36 -8.53 7.09
CA TYR A 54 -7.92 -7.52 6.13
C TYR A 54 -7.40 -8.18 4.86
N TYR A 55 -7.16 -7.37 3.83
CA TYR A 55 -6.66 -7.82 2.54
C TYR A 55 -5.28 -7.24 2.26
N ASP A 56 -4.32 -8.10 1.92
CA ASP A 56 -3.08 -7.66 1.27
C ASP A 56 -3.29 -7.70 -0.24
N LEU A 57 -3.23 -6.52 -0.84
CA LEU A 57 -3.40 -6.32 -2.28
C LEU A 57 -2.04 -6.28 -2.95
N LEU A 58 -1.85 -7.11 -3.97
CA LEU A 58 -0.76 -6.98 -4.94
C LEU A 58 -1.24 -6.07 -6.06
N LEU A 59 -0.63 -4.90 -6.17
CA LEU A 59 -0.97 -3.84 -7.10
C LEU A 59 0.11 -3.71 -8.16
N GLU A 60 -0.26 -3.57 -9.41
CA GLU A 60 0.65 -3.22 -10.51
C GLU A 60 0.38 -1.79 -10.97
N ASP A 61 1.43 -0.99 -11.09
CA ASP A 61 1.35 0.38 -11.59
C ASP A 61 1.49 0.46 -13.13
N GLU A 62 1.45 1.68 -13.67
CA GLU A 62 1.57 1.95 -15.11
C GLU A 62 2.98 1.69 -15.68
N ASN A 63 3.97 1.45 -14.83
CA ASN A 63 5.35 1.15 -15.19
C ASN A 63 5.69 -0.34 -14.93
N ASP A 64 4.68 -1.20 -14.79
CA ASP A 64 4.80 -2.63 -14.50
C ASP A 64 5.50 -2.95 -13.16
N ASN A 65 5.60 -1.98 -12.23
CA ASN A 65 6.12 -2.27 -10.89
C ASN A 65 5.01 -2.81 -9.98
N LEU A 66 5.42 -3.66 -9.03
CA LEU A 66 4.52 -4.33 -8.10
C LEU A 66 4.61 -3.71 -6.71
N HIS A 67 3.46 -3.43 -6.10
CA HIS A 67 3.34 -2.82 -4.78
C HIS A 67 2.42 -3.68 -3.91
N ILE A 68 2.72 -3.74 -2.61
CA ILE A 68 1.86 -4.40 -1.63
C ILE A 68 1.17 -3.32 -0.80
N LYS A 69 -0.16 -3.39 -0.70
CA LYS A 69 -0.95 -2.46 0.11
C LYS A 69 -1.99 -3.20 0.93
N LYS A 70 -1.99 -2.95 2.25
CA LYS A 70 -3.04 -3.38 3.15
C LYS A 70 -4.33 -2.61 2.90
N SER A 71 -5.47 -3.28 2.88
CA SER A 71 -6.80 -2.68 2.85
C SER A 71 -7.77 -3.43 3.76
N PHE A 72 -8.71 -2.71 4.35
CA PHE A 72 -9.88 -3.31 5.02
C PHE A 72 -11.10 -3.40 4.09
N LYS A 73 -11.00 -2.83 2.89
CA LYS A 73 -12.00 -2.97 1.84
C LYS A 73 -11.64 -4.16 0.95
N LYS A 74 -12.66 -4.95 0.60
CA LYS A 74 -12.52 -6.02 -0.39
C LYS A 74 -12.48 -5.41 -1.81
N TYR A 75 -11.55 -5.91 -2.61
CA TYR A 75 -11.43 -5.63 -4.04
C TYR A 75 -11.52 -6.95 -4.83
N GLU A 76 -11.57 -6.84 -6.15
CA GLU A 76 -11.49 -7.96 -7.07
C GLU A 76 -10.23 -7.86 -7.95
N ILE A 77 -9.73 -9.01 -8.42
CA ILE A 77 -8.61 -9.02 -9.37
C ILE A 77 -9.07 -8.34 -10.66
N GLY A 78 -8.26 -7.39 -11.13
CA GLY A 78 -8.59 -6.56 -12.29
C GLY A 78 -9.13 -5.18 -11.94
N ASP A 79 -9.55 -4.94 -10.70
CA ASP A 79 -9.98 -3.61 -10.24
C ASP A 79 -8.88 -2.57 -10.46
N VAL A 80 -9.31 -1.34 -10.73
CA VAL A 80 -8.44 -0.17 -10.87
C VAL A 80 -8.61 0.74 -9.67
N ILE A 81 -7.49 1.05 -9.01
CA ILE A 81 -7.41 1.98 -7.89
C ILE A 81 -6.70 3.24 -8.38
N LEU A 82 -7.34 4.40 -8.23
CA LEU A 82 -6.74 5.69 -8.51
C LEU A 82 -6.15 6.29 -7.23
N THR A 83 -5.00 6.91 -7.34
CA THR A 83 -4.35 7.62 -6.24
C THR A 83 -5.04 8.96 -6.02
N ASP A 84 -6.19 8.97 -5.35
CA ASP A 84 -6.80 10.22 -4.90
C ASP A 84 -5.90 10.84 -3.83
N ASN A 85 -5.36 12.03 -4.09
CA ASN A 85 -4.59 12.85 -3.13
C ASN A 85 -5.43 13.34 -1.93
N LYS A 86 -6.53 12.67 -1.58
CA LYS A 86 -7.42 13.06 -0.50
C LYS A 86 -7.79 11.89 0.41
N LYS A 87 -7.39 12.11 1.66
CA LYS A 87 -7.79 11.46 2.91
C LYS A 87 -7.02 10.18 3.24
N LYS A 88 -6.13 10.32 4.23
CA LYS A 88 -5.88 9.28 5.24
C LYS A 88 -7.23 8.61 5.49
N GLU A 89 -7.31 7.29 5.32
CA GLU A 89 -8.43 6.52 5.85
C GLU A 89 -8.50 6.86 7.34
N GLU A 90 -9.42 7.75 7.69
CA GLU A 90 -9.75 8.06 9.06
C GLU A 90 -10.22 6.74 9.64
N HIS A 91 -9.43 6.17 10.54
CA HIS A 91 -9.90 5.12 11.44
C HIS A 91 -11.20 5.62 12.04
N ILE A 92 -12.33 5.06 11.59
CA ILE A 92 -13.61 5.22 12.27
C ILE A 92 -13.40 4.55 13.63
N LYS A 93 -12.99 5.33 14.62
CA LYS A 93 -13.07 4.93 16.03
C LYS A 93 -14.55 4.86 16.34
N GLU A 94 -15.16 3.69 16.13
CA GLU A 94 -16.47 3.41 16.71
C GLU A 94 -16.34 3.64 18.22
N LYS A 95 -17.07 4.64 18.72
CA LYS A 95 -17.12 4.94 20.15
C LYS A 95 -17.93 3.82 20.81
N ILE A 96 -17.26 2.80 21.33
CA ILE A 96 -17.89 1.82 22.20
C ILE A 96 -18.08 2.50 23.57
N GLY A 97 -19.33 2.84 23.90
CA GLY A 97 -19.70 3.33 25.22
C GLY A 97 -20.03 2.17 26.14
N VAL A 98 -19.31 2.03 27.25
CA VAL A 98 -19.68 1.10 28.33
C VAL A 98 -20.63 1.83 29.26
N ILE A 99 -21.90 1.40 29.31
CA ILE A 99 -22.86 1.86 30.32
C ILE A 99 -22.83 0.82 31.46
N GLY A 100 -22.10 1.12 32.52
CA GLY A 100 -22.15 0.33 33.75
C GLY A 100 -23.38 0.73 34.56
N THR A 101 -24.27 -0.21 34.86
CA THR A 101 -25.22 -0.06 35.97
C THR A 101 -24.48 -0.42 37.24
N GLY A 102 -23.84 0.59 37.85
CA GLY A 102 -23.28 0.46 39.19
C GLY A 102 -24.40 0.02 40.14
N VAL A 103 -24.20 -1.14 40.77
CA VAL A 103 -25.05 -1.67 41.84
C VAL A 103 -24.69 -1.02 43.16
#